data_AF-K0KFI2-F1
#
_entry.id   AF-K0KFI2-F1
#
_cell.length_a   1.000
_cell.length_b   1.000
_cell.length_c   1.000
_cell.angle_alpha   90.00
_cell.angle_beta   90.00
_cell.angle_gamma   90.00
#
_symmetry.space_group_name_H-M   'P 1'
#
loop_
_entity.id
_entity.type
_entity.pdbx_description
1 polymer ?
#
loop_
_entity_poly.entity_id
_entity_poly.type
_entity_poly.pdbx_seq_one_letter_code
_entity_poly.pdbx_strand_id
1 'polypeptide(L)'
;MKYLYDWIEYSKSIAKLPQIKRDEDLEDLKINVIDKSVSNHNGTANRIKLPMEIWENIAHIGKINYSMMIIINKSFFCTFAPKIYDTLRLTIVLSPLTKMKLNDEAFLKNGPDTIKNKYYDSYSIYERHQESASFDYEFLDTSINDQDYFKGIDPAKHEYFRHDHPLILRSELRGERFNKPFEVRSLKNIQFILKNILQNPNSIMKKFIKEILIDICVFDGFDKLMTMKHSSLITGSTNGHESIKELIDQVLEQNELVSVLKISADQNQVKPFHAAPLDDNFDRIRWKDSLEDKTTRFFKIYNNIKTKLAHESIKHDLYSIFPQNVYYKELLSVYLLSGKLYSDRLRRRLSEFEYIEEFEAANPIKHWYHTITTNFYNRKKRQLDLGSYFRMIVTGQSCVKITNREFKTKQQVYDILNDLFTNVTCIKTTQNDDSDQIYKSSILILGLDDGEPQLPKEFTDNASIPNDDVTDLTLLDLYPKLILINKL
;
A
#
# COMPACT_ATOMS: atom_id res chain seq x y z
N MET A 1 39.35 -17.98 8.27
CA MET A 1 38.05 -18.46 8.80
C MET A 1 37.79 -17.94 10.21
N LYS A 2 38.62 -18.26 11.23
CA LYS A 2 38.43 -17.78 12.62
C LYS A 2 38.31 -16.25 12.75
N TYR A 3 39.23 -15.50 12.14
CA TYR A 3 39.22 -14.03 12.10
C TYR A 3 38.00 -13.38 11.43
N LEU A 4 37.32 -14.09 10.51
CA LEU A 4 36.10 -13.56 9.86
C LEU A 4 34.89 -13.71 10.78
N TYR A 5 34.81 -14.82 11.52
CA TYR A 5 33.78 -15.02 12.54
C TYR A 5 33.94 -14.04 13.70
N ASP A 6 35.17 -13.79 14.15
CA ASP A 6 35.45 -12.83 15.21
C ASP A 6 35.07 -11.39 14.79
N TRP A 7 35.27 -11.03 13.51
CA TRP A 7 34.86 -9.72 12.98
C TRP A 7 33.32 -9.60 12.80
N ILE A 8 32.65 -10.69 12.43
CA ILE A 8 31.18 -10.76 12.35
C ILE A 8 30.53 -10.69 13.73
N GLU A 9 31.11 -11.32 14.76
CA GLU A 9 30.64 -11.17 16.14
C GLU A 9 30.90 -9.76 16.69
N TYR A 10 32.07 -9.20 16.41
CA TYR A 10 32.43 -7.84 16.82
C TYR A 10 31.49 -6.79 16.21
N SER A 11 31.16 -6.89 14.92
CA SER A 11 30.22 -5.98 14.25
C SER A 11 28.77 -6.11 14.74
N LYS A 12 28.33 -7.32 15.14
CA LYS A 12 27.04 -7.52 15.82
C LYS A 12 26.97 -6.84 17.19
N SER A 13 28.10 -6.73 17.89
CA SER A 13 28.16 -6.08 19.21
C SER A 13 28.07 -4.55 19.12
N ILE A 14 28.58 -3.95 18.04
CA ILE A 14 28.53 -2.50 17.77
C ILE A 14 27.14 -2.07 17.26
N ALA A 15 26.39 -2.98 16.62
CA ALA A 15 25.06 -2.71 16.07
C ALA A 15 23.93 -2.60 17.11
N LYS A 16 24.22 -2.66 18.42
CA LYS A 16 23.27 -2.26 19.46
C LYS A 16 23.25 -0.73 19.54
N LEU A 17 22.44 -0.10 18.68
CA LEU A 17 22.13 1.32 18.82
C LEU A 17 21.49 1.60 20.20
N PRO A 18 21.77 2.75 20.83
CA PRO A 18 21.03 3.19 22.00
C PRO A 18 19.55 3.36 21.64
N GLN A 19 18.65 2.93 22.52
CA GLN A 19 17.24 3.30 22.43
C GLN A 19 17.13 4.82 22.56
N ILE A 20 16.83 5.49 21.45
CA ILE A 20 16.49 6.91 21.45
C ILE A 20 15.09 7.02 22.07
N LYS A 21 15.03 7.49 23.32
CA LYS A 21 13.81 8.01 23.92
C LYS A 21 13.49 9.35 23.25
N ARG A 22 12.24 9.53 22.84
CA ARG A 22 11.67 10.83 22.47
C ARG A 22 11.50 11.65 23.76
N ASP A 23 12.15 12.81 23.83
CA ASP A 23 11.50 14.12 23.72
C ASP A 23 12.40 15.23 24.28
N GLU A 24 12.31 16.38 23.59
CA GLU A 24 12.62 17.75 24.00
C GLU A 24 14.10 18.19 24.12
N ASP A 25 14.33 19.36 23.50
CA ASP A 25 15.51 20.23 23.48
C ASP A 25 16.72 19.83 22.63
N LEU A 26 16.70 20.35 21.41
CA LEU A 26 17.78 20.29 20.43
C LEU A 26 18.56 21.62 20.43
N GLU A 27 19.44 21.81 21.41
CA GLU A 27 20.54 22.78 21.31
C GLU A 27 21.86 22.15 21.82
N ASP A 28 22.90 22.31 21.01
CA ASP A 28 24.32 22.10 21.32
C ASP A 28 24.79 20.73 21.84
N LEU A 29 25.05 19.80 20.91
CA LEU A 29 26.03 18.73 21.13
C LEU A 29 27.13 18.74 20.06
N LYS A 30 28.18 19.50 20.35
CA LYS A 30 29.52 19.33 19.78
C LYS A 30 29.98 17.89 20.05
N ILE A 31 30.17 17.11 18.99
CA ILE A 31 30.76 15.77 19.05
C ILE A 31 32.23 15.92 19.44
N ASN A 32 32.51 15.89 20.74
CA ASN A 32 33.86 15.79 21.28
C ASN A 32 34.29 14.33 21.36
N VAL A 33 35.38 14.04 20.64
CA VAL A 33 36.45 13.09 20.99
C VAL A 33 36.00 11.66 21.32
N ILE A 34 35.98 10.81 20.30
CA ILE A 34 36.16 9.37 20.51
C ILE A 34 37.62 9.15 20.87
N ASP A 35 37.81 8.69 22.11
CA ASP A 35 39.08 8.45 22.75
C ASP A 35 39.93 7.42 22.01
N LYS A 36 41.24 7.69 22.00
CA LYS A 36 42.29 6.84 21.44
C LYS A 36 42.35 5.51 22.18
N SER A 37 41.81 4.44 21.60
CA SER A 37 42.35 3.09 21.79
C SER A 37 43.12 2.70 20.52
N VAL A 38 44.32 3.24 20.39
CA VAL A 38 45.32 2.74 19.44
C VAL A 38 45.81 1.40 19.98
N SER A 39 45.24 0.29 19.50
CA SER A 39 45.90 -0.99 19.61
C SER A 39 47.03 -1.02 18.60
N ASN A 40 48.26 -1.12 19.11
CA ASN A 40 49.48 -1.29 18.33
C ASN A 40 49.46 -2.66 17.64
N HIS A 41 48.85 -2.73 16.46
CA HIS A 41 49.14 -3.75 15.48
C HIS A 41 49.92 -3.12 14.33
N ASN A 42 51.25 -3.07 14.50
CA ASN A 42 52.23 -2.87 13.42
C ASN A 42 52.28 -4.12 12.52
N GLY A 43 51.14 -4.49 11.95
CA GLY A 43 51.10 -5.24 10.71
C GLY A 43 50.89 -4.23 9.61
N THR A 44 51.75 -4.22 8.59
CA THR A 44 51.50 -3.56 7.32
C THR A 44 50.14 -4.01 6.79
N ALA A 45 49.09 -3.26 7.14
CA ALA A 45 47.74 -3.51 6.68
C ALA A 45 47.71 -3.15 5.20
N ASN A 46 48.12 -4.10 4.36
CA ASN A 46 47.54 -4.26 3.04
C ASN A 46 46.04 -4.14 3.26
N ARG A 47 45.48 -2.96 2.99
CA ARG A 47 44.04 -2.72 2.99
C ARG A 47 43.51 -3.73 1.99
N ILE A 48 43.01 -4.87 2.47
CA ILE A 48 42.47 -5.92 1.63
C ILE A 48 41.28 -5.29 0.93
N LYS A 49 41.51 -4.80 -0.29
CA LYS A 49 40.46 -4.34 -1.19
C LYS A 49 39.91 -5.59 -1.83
N LEU A 50 38.94 -6.20 -1.17
CA LEU A 50 38.20 -7.29 -1.78
C LEU A 50 37.46 -6.74 -3.02
N PRO A 51 37.44 -7.47 -4.14
CA PRO A 51 36.59 -7.15 -5.29
C PRO A 51 35.12 -7.04 -4.88
N MET A 52 34.32 -6.29 -5.64
CA MET A 52 32.93 -6.02 -5.26
C MET A 52 32.05 -7.26 -5.27
N GLU A 53 32.41 -8.24 -6.08
CA GLU A 53 31.80 -9.57 -6.15
C GLU A 53 31.96 -10.33 -4.83
N ILE A 54 33.11 -10.17 -4.15
CA ILE A 54 33.34 -10.78 -2.84
C ILE A 54 32.52 -10.07 -1.76
N TRP A 55 32.45 -8.74 -1.81
CA TRP A 55 31.60 -7.98 -0.89
C TRP A 55 30.12 -8.27 -1.04
N GLU A 56 29.67 -8.52 -2.27
CA GLU A 56 28.32 -8.99 -2.55
C GLU A 56 28.06 -10.36 -1.92
N ASN A 57 28.97 -11.32 -2.08
CA ASN A 57 28.86 -12.62 -1.43
C ASN A 57 28.85 -12.51 0.10
N ILE A 58 29.69 -11.63 0.67
CA ILE A 58 29.70 -11.35 2.11
C ILE A 58 28.35 -10.78 2.55
N ALA A 59 27.80 -9.82 1.81
CA ALA A 59 26.51 -9.23 2.12
C ALA A 59 25.38 -10.25 2.05
N HIS A 60 25.38 -11.09 1.02
CA HIS A 60 24.39 -12.15 0.83
C HIS A 60 24.44 -13.20 1.94
N ILE A 61 25.62 -13.78 2.19
CA ILE A 61 25.82 -14.81 3.23
C ILE A 61 25.56 -14.23 4.62
N GLY A 62 26.04 -13.02 4.87
CA GLY A 62 25.88 -12.30 6.14
C GLY A 62 24.48 -11.74 6.36
N LYS A 63 23.58 -11.82 5.36
CA LYS A 63 22.25 -11.18 5.36
C LYS A 63 22.33 -9.69 5.72
N ILE A 64 23.37 -9.01 5.23
CA ILE A 64 23.59 -7.58 5.45
C ILE A 64 22.55 -6.81 4.65
N ASN A 65 21.92 -5.82 5.26
CA ASN A 65 20.99 -4.95 4.57
C ASN A 65 21.72 -4.15 3.47
N TYR A 66 21.36 -4.35 2.20
CA TYR A 66 21.99 -3.65 1.08
C TYR A 66 21.86 -2.13 1.17
N SER A 67 20.84 -1.60 1.86
CA SER A 67 20.70 -0.17 2.13
C SER A 67 21.83 0.39 3.00
N MET A 68 22.47 -0.43 3.82
CA MET A 68 23.68 -0.02 4.56
C MET A 68 24.93 -0.07 3.69
N MET A 69 24.93 -0.89 2.63
CA MET A 69 26.08 -1.00 1.74
C MET A 69 26.20 0.24 0.85
N ILE A 70 25.06 0.75 0.34
CA ILE A 70 25.04 1.89 -0.58
C ILE A 70 25.62 3.20 0.02
N ILE A 71 25.63 3.36 1.34
CA ILE A 71 26.14 4.57 2.01
C ILE A 71 27.66 4.58 2.20
N ILE A 72 28.35 3.46 1.92
CA ILE A 72 29.78 3.33 2.21
C ILE A 72 30.63 4.21 1.28
N ASN A 73 30.48 4.03 -0.04
CA ASN A 73 31.15 4.84 -1.06
C ASN A 73 30.52 4.60 -2.45
N LYS A 74 31.02 5.32 -3.47
CA LYS A 74 30.52 5.24 -4.85
C LYS A 74 30.53 3.82 -5.44
N SER A 75 31.55 3.01 -5.17
CA SER A 75 31.63 1.64 -5.69
C SER A 75 30.53 0.77 -5.09
N PHE A 76 30.34 0.81 -3.77
CA PHE A 76 29.26 0.07 -3.13
C PHE A 76 27.88 0.59 -3.57
N PHE A 77 27.72 1.90 -3.70
CA PHE A 77 26.51 2.49 -4.26
C PHE A 77 26.18 1.89 -5.64
N CYS A 78 27.12 1.93 -6.58
CA CYS A 78 26.90 1.37 -7.92
C CYS A 78 26.67 -0.15 -7.94
N THR A 79 27.25 -0.91 -7.00
CA THR A 79 27.08 -2.37 -6.91
C THR A 79 25.76 -2.81 -6.27
N PHE A 80 25.28 -2.08 -5.26
CA PHE A 80 24.11 -2.47 -4.45
C PHE A 80 22.84 -1.69 -4.79
N ALA A 81 22.93 -0.45 -5.29
CA ALA A 81 21.75 0.32 -5.69
C ALA A 81 20.89 -0.40 -6.74
N PRO A 82 21.45 -1.02 -7.80
CA PRO A 82 20.65 -1.80 -8.75
C PRO A 82 19.91 -2.99 -8.13
N LYS A 83 20.32 -3.49 -6.96
CA LYS A 83 19.67 -4.64 -6.30
C LYS A 83 18.52 -4.22 -5.39
N ILE A 84 18.43 -2.94 -5.08
CA ILE A 84 17.41 -2.35 -4.23
C ILE A 84 16.37 -1.63 -5.10
N TYR A 85 16.85 -0.83 -6.07
CA TYR A 85 16.04 0.15 -6.78
C TYR A 85 15.76 -0.24 -8.25
N ASP A 86 16.01 -1.49 -8.65
CA ASP A 86 15.67 -1.95 -10.01
C ASP A 86 14.18 -2.00 -10.29
N THR A 87 13.38 -2.37 -9.29
CA THR A 87 11.93 -2.27 -9.34
C THR A 87 11.44 -1.33 -8.24
N LEU A 88 10.75 -0.26 -8.65
CA LEU A 88 10.01 0.59 -7.73
C LEU A 88 8.55 0.14 -7.66
N ARG A 89 7.98 0.15 -6.45
CA ARG A 89 6.56 -0.05 -6.23
C ARG A 89 5.98 1.13 -5.49
N LEU A 90 5.07 1.87 -6.12
CA LEU A 90 4.44 3.06 -5.55
C LEU A 90 2.98 2.74 -5.25
N THR A 91 2.53 2.91 -4.01
CA THR A 91 1.12 2.73 -3.65
C THR A 91 0.53 4.06 -3.22
N ILE A 92 -0.50 4.49 -3.95
CA ILE A 92 -1.25 5.71 -3.70
C ILE A 92 -2.63 5.29 -3.17
N VAL A 93 -3.05 5.89 -2.07
CA VAL A 93 -4.41 5.71 -1.54
C VAL A 93 -5.06 7.08 -1.47
N LEU A 94 -6.25 7.21 -2.06
CA LEU A 94 -7.01 8.46 -2.03
C LEU A 94 -8.50 8.22 -1.82
N SER A 95 -9.17 9.22 -1.26
CA SER A 95 -10.61 9.20 -1.00
C SER A 95 -11.18 10.62 -1.04
N PRO A 96 -12.44 10.80 -1.47
CA PRO A 96 -13.20 12.00 -1.18
C PRO A 96 -13.34 12.21 0.33
N LEU A 97 -13.39 13.48 0.74
CA LEU A 97 -13.51 13.83 2.16
C LEU A 97 -14.90 13.60 2.77
N THR A 98 -15.88 13.12 2.00
CA THR A 98 -17.28 12.97 2.44
C THR A 98 -17.39 12.19 3.75
N LYS A 99 -16.80 10.98 3.80
CA LYS A 99 -16.88 10.09 4.97
C LYS A 99 -16.18 10.67 6.19
N MET A 100 -15.00 11.25 5.98
CA MET A 100 -14.20 11.88 7.04
C MET A 100 -14.89 13.12 7.62
N LYS A 101 -15.46 13.99 6.78
CA LYS A 101 -16.19 15.19 7.23
C LYS A 101 -17.43 14.84 8.04
N LEU A 102 -18.22 13.87 7.58
CA LEU A 102 -19.40 13.38 8.32
C LEU A 102 -19.01 12.80 9.68
N ASN A 103 -17.95 12.01 9.72
CA ASN A 103 -17.39 11.48 10.96
C ASN A 103 -16.97 12.55 11.96
N ASP A 104 -16.25 13.57 11.48
CA ASP A 104 -15.74 14.64 12.34
C ASP A 104 -16.87 15.52 12.84
N GLU A 105 -17.83 15.86 11.98
CA GLU A 105 -19.04 16.58 12.38
C GLU A 105 -19.82 15.81 13.45
N ALA A 106 -20.03 14.50 13.26
CA ALA A 106 -20.71 13.65 14.21
C ALA A 106 -19.99 13.60 15.56
N PHE A 107 -18.66 13.47 15.55
CA PHE A 107 -17.84 13.46 16.75
C PHE A 107 -17.88 14.81 17.47
N LEU A 108 -17.78 15.93 16.76
CA LEU A 108 -17.79 17.27 17.37
C LEU A 108 -19.17 17.62 17.95
N LYS A 109 -20.24 17.21 17.28
CA LYS A 109 -21.62 17.46 17.72
C LYS A 109 -21.99 16.64 18.94
N ASN A 110 -21.60 15.37 18.96
CA ASN A 110 -22.13 14.42 19.92
C ASN A 110 -21.07 14.03 20.98
N GLY A 111 -19.78 14.00 20.64
CA GLY A 111 -18.68 13.51 21.47
C GLY A 111 -18.16 12.12 21.06
N PRO A 112 -17.23 11.54 21.84
CA PRO A 112 -16.66 10.23 21.55
C PRO A 112 -17.65 9.10 21.77
N ASP A 113 -17.52 8.06 20.95
CA ASP A 113 -18.31 6.85 21.06
C ASP A 113 -18.11 6.09 22.36
N THR A 114 -17.00 6.27 23.08
CA THR A 114 -16.78 5.60 24.38
C THR A 114 -16.43 6.62 25.47
N ILE A 115 -17.20 6.60 26.57
CA ILE A 115 -17.00 7.50 27.72
C ILE A 115 -16.01 6.88 28.73
N LYS A 116 -15.87 5.55 28.73
CA LYS A 116 -15.42 4.84 29.93
C LYS A 116 -13.92 4.83 30.18
N ASN A 117 -12.99 5.04 29.23
CA ASN A 117 -11.56 4.81 29.57
C ASN A 117 -10.45 5.42 28.66
N LYS A 118 -10.70 6.38 27.76
CA LYS A 118 -9.59 6.97 26.98
C LYS A 118 -9.76 8.45 26.67
N TYR A 119 -8.65 9.17 26.78
CA TYR A 119 -8.47 10.47 26.15
C TYR A 119 -8.34 10.25 24.65
N TYR A 120 -9.40 10.55 23.91
CA TYR A 120 -9.29 10.76 22.48
C TYR A 120 -8.57 12.09 22.27
N ASP A 121 -7.76 12.17 21.24
CA ASP A 121 -7.22 13.45 20.80
C ASP A 121 -8.33 14.24 20.08
N SER A 122 -9.26 14.77 20.89
CA SER A 122 -10.39 15.58 20.43
C SER A 122 -9.93 16.84 19.70
N TYR A 123 -8.75 17.36 20.07
CA TYR A 123 -8.20 18.55 19.47
C TYR A 123 -7.71 18.30 18.05
N SER A 124 -7.00 17.21 17.77
CA SER A 124 -6.62 16.90 16.38
C SER A 124 -7.81 16.61 15.46
N ILE A 125 -8.92 16.09 15.99
CA ILE A 125 -10.15 15.92 15.20
C ILE A 125 -10.78 17.28 14.88
N TYR A 126 -10.79 18.19 15.85
CA TYR A 126 -11.24 19.57 15.61
C TYR A 126 -10.36 20.26 14.56
N GLU A 127 -9.03 20.19 14.68
CA GLU A 127 -8.09 20.76 13.70
C GLU A 127 -8.30 20.15 12.31
N ARG A 128 -8.43 18.83 12.23
CA ARG A 128 -8.73 18.11 10.98
C ARG A 128 -10.04 18.59 10.35
N HIS A 129 -11.09 18.77 11.15
CA HIS A 129 -12.37 19.27 10.68
C HIS A 129 -12.23 20.68 10.07
N GLN A 130 -11.50 21.58 10.75
CA GLN A 130 -11.23 22.93 10.25
C GLN A 130 -10.40 22.92 8.97
N GLU A 131 -9.30 22.16 8.94
CA GLU A 131 -8.40 22.08 7.79
C GLU A 131 -9.12 21.51 6.56
N SER A 132 -9.82 20.39 6.71
CA SER A 132 -10.49 19.68 5.62
C SER A 132 -11.60 20.48 4.95
N ALA A 133 -12.15 21.51 5.61
CA ALA A 133 -13.23 22.33 5.08
C ALA A 133 -12.90 22.94 3.71
N SER A 134 -11.63 23.27 3.48
CA SER A 134 -11.12 23.92 2.26
C SER A 134 -10.68 22.94 1.16
N PHE A 135 -10.83 21.63 1.39
CA PHE A 135 -10.33 20.58 0.48
C PHE A 135 -11.45 19.64 0.05
N ASP A 136 -11.21 18.91 -1.05
CA ASP A 136 -12.17 17.97 -1.65
C ASP A 136 -11.80 16.51 -1.39
N TYR A 137 -10.50 16.21 -1.33
CA TYR A 137 -9.94 14.87 -1.24
C TYR A 137 -8.86 14.80 -0.15
N GLU A 138 -8.58 13.57 0.26
CA GLU A 138 -7.38 13.24 1.02
C GLU A 138 -6.60 12.10 0.36
N PHE A 139 -5.28 12.17 0.53
CA PHE A 139 -4.36 11.07 0.32
C PHE A 139 -3.97 10.46 1.65
N LEU A 140 -3.90 9.14 1.69
CA LEU A 140 -3.64 8.37 2.90
C LEU A 140 -2.30 7.63 2.76
N ASP A 141 -1.36 7.98 3.61
CA ASP A 141 -0.15 7.18 3.73
C ASP A 141 -0.50 5.91 4.51
N THR A 142 -0.10 4.75 3.98
CA THR A 142 -0.42 3.46 4.59
C THR A 142 0.82 2.66 4.95
N SER A 143 0.69 1.85 5.99
CA SER A 143 1.64 0.80 6.35
C SER A 143 0.92 -0.54 6.44
N ILE A 144 1.63 -1.63 6.15
CA ILE A 144 1.10 -2.99 6.29
C ILE A 144 1.93 -3.72 7.32
N ASN A 145 1.29 -4.04 8.44
CA ASN A 145 1.89 -4.82 9.51
C ASN A 145 1.78 -6.31 9.18
N ASP A 146 2.87 -7.05 9.37
CA ASP A 146 2.91 -8.48 9.09
C ASP A 146 2.09 -9.26 10.12
N GLN A 147 1.03 -9.93 9.66
CA GLN A 147 0.21 -10.80 10.50
C GLN A 147 0.48 -12.27 10.21
N ASP A 148 0.72 -13.04 11.27
CA ASP A 148 1.09 -14.46 11.20
C ASP A 148 0.07 -15.34 10.50
N TYR A 149 -1.19 -14.95 10.50
CA TYR A 149 -2.28 -15.72 9.90
C TYR A 149 -2.01 -16.12 8.45
N PHE A 150 -1.38 -15.23 7.69
CA PHE A 150 -1.11 -15.43 6.27
C PHE A 150 0.21 -16.18 6.00
N LYS A 151 1.04 -16.45 7.01
CA LYS A 151 2.32 -17.17 6.83
C LYS A 151 2.15 -18.63 6.40
N GLY A 152 1.00 -19.23 6.71
CA GLY A 152 0.62 -20.56 6.21
C GLY A 152 -0.01 -20.55 4.83
N ILE A 153 -0.51 -19.39 4.40
CA ILE A 153 -1.13 -19.13 3.09
C ILE A 153 -0.05 -18.48 2.21
N ASP A 154 1.12 -19.11 2.14
CA ASP A 154 2.29 -18.54 1.45
C ASP A 154 1.96 -18.36 -0.04
N PRO A 155 1.90 -17.12 -0.55
CA PRO A 155 1.62 -16.86 -1.97
C PRO A 155 2.61 -17.61 -2.86
N ALA A 156 3.88 -17.74 -2.44
CA ALA A 156 4.93 -18.40 -3.21
C ALA A 156 4.69 -19.91 -3.39
N LYS A 157 4.01 -20.57 -2.45
CA LYS A 157 3.58 -21.98 -2.61
C LYS A 157 2.38 -22.11 -3.54
N HIS A 158 1.55 -21.07 -3.65
CA HIS A 158 0.38 -21.02 -4.53
C HIS A 158 0.71 -20.55 -5.96
N GLU A 159 1.82 -19.84 -6.16
CA GLU A 159 2.31 -19.33 -7.45
C GLU A 159 2.47 -20.42 -8.53
N TYR A 160 2.81 -21.65 -8.15
CA TYR A 160 3.19 -22.71 -9.09
C TYR A 160 2.05 -23.63 -9.52
N PHE A 161 0.91 -23.65 -8.81
CA PHE A 161 -0.03 -24.77 -8.98
C PHE A 161 -1.48 -24.39 -9.26
N ARG A 162 -1.98 -23.16 -9.02
CA ARG A 162 -3.45 -22.98 -8.95
C ARG A 162 -4.07 -21.67 -9.41
N HIS A 163 -3.31 -20.64 -9.80
CA HIS A 163 -3.90 -19.42 -10.35
C HIS A 163 -3.76 -19.38 -11.86
N ASP A 164 -4.83 -19.02 -12.56
CA ASP A 164 -4.93 -18.86 -14.02
C ASP A 164 -4.15 -17.63 -14.53
N HIS A 165 -2.96 -17.38 -13.97
CA HIS A 165 -2.00 -16.54 -14.68
C HIS A 165 -1.52 -17.38 -15.86
N PRO A 166 -1.75 -16.96 -17.11
CA PRO A 166 -1.15 -17.63 -18.25
C PRO A 166 0.35 -17.75 -17.99
N LEU A 167 0.88 -18.98 -18.05
CA LEU A 167 2.32 -19.18 -18.06
C LEU A 167 2.81 -18.45 -19.29
N ILE A 168 3.56 -17.37 -19.08
CA ILE A 168 4.10 -16.58 -20.17
C ILE A 168 5.20 -17.43 -20.80
N LEU A 169 4.79 -18.28 -21.74
CA LEU A 169 5.63 -19.22 -22.49
C LEU A 169 6.68 -18.50 -23.36
N ARG A 170 6.64 -17.16 -23.43
CA ARG A 170 7.55 -16.34 -24.24
C ARG A 170 8.93 -16.10 -23.62
N SER A 171 9.26 -16.65 -22.46
CA SER A 171 10.53 -16.31 -21.79
C SER A 171 11.35 -17.50 -21.26
N GLU A 172 11.67 -18.46 -22.12
CA GLU A 172 12.89 -19.26 -21.91
C GLU A 172 14.17 -18.38 -21.96
N LEU A 173 14.06 -17.11 -22.41
CA LEU A 173 15.18 -16.16 -22.56
C LEU A 173 15.12 -14.89 -21.70
N ARG A 174 14.02 -14.61 -20.98
CA ARG A 174 13.94 -13.49 -20.01
C ARG A 174 13.44 -14.03 -18.67
N GLY A 175 14.36 -14.41 -17.78
CA GLY A 175 13.98 -14.90 -16.45
C GLY A 175 13.05 -13.91 -15.74
N GLU A 176 11.92 -14.39 -15.24
CA GLU A 176 11.04 -13.61 -14.37
C GLU A 176 11.85 -13.06 -13.19
N ARG A 177 11.62 -11.80 -12.83
CA ARG A 177 12.36 -11.17 -11.75
C ARG A 177 11.86 -11.64 -10.40
N PHE A 178 12.79 -12.07 -9.55
CA PHE A 178 12.54 -12.55 -8.19
C PHE A 178 12.92 -11.53 -7.10
N ASN A 179 13.41 -10.34 -7.47
CA ASN A 179 13.73 -9.30 -6.50
C ASN A 179 12.44 -8.76 -5.85
N LYS A 180 12.53 -8.39 -4.58
CA LYS A 180 11.47 -7.66 -3.89
C LYS A 180 11.53 -6.18 -4.30
N PRO A 181 10.46 -5.58 -4.81
CA PRO A 181 10.41 -4.16 -5.13
C PRO A 181 10.75 -3.26 -3.94
N PHE A 182 11.35 -2.11 -4.21
CA PHE A 182 11.42 -1.02 -3.25
C PHE A 182 10.06 -0.32 -3.18
N GLU A 183 9.36 -0.53 -2.07
CA GLU A 183 7.98 -0.09 -1.89
C GLU A 183 7.89 1.27 -1.19
N VAL A 184 7.10 2.18 -1.76
CA VAL A 184 6.86 3.52 -1.23
C VAL A 184 5.36 3.77 -1.18
N ARG A 185 4.86 4.09 0.02
CA ARG A 185 3.44 4.30 0.30
C ARG A 185 3.10 5.70 0.81
N SER A 186 4.10 6.58 0.89
CA SER A 186 3.92 7.97 1.32
C SER A 186 3.82 8.89 0.11
N LEU A 187 2.76 9.70 0.04
CA LEU A 187 2.54 10.60 -1.10
C LEU A 187 3.73 11.55 -1.28
N LYS A 188 4.20 12.19 -0.21
CA LYS A 188 5.36 13.07 -0.22
C LYS A 188 6.60 12.40 -0.84
N ASN A 189 6.87 11.15 -0.49
CA ASN A 189 8.01 10.41 -1.03
C ASN A 189 7.78 10.01 -2.49
N ILE A 190 6.55 9.66 -2.87
CA ILE A 190 6.18 9.39 -4.27
C ILE A 190 6.41 10.64 -5.12
N GLN A 191 5.89 11.80 -4.71
CA GLN A 191 6.11 13.07 -5.41
C GLN A 191 7.60 13.43 -5.49
N PHE A 192 8.36 13.16 -4.43
CA PHE A 192 9.81 13.35 -4.45
C PHE A 192 10.49 12.48 -5.52
N ILE A 193 10.10 11.20 -5.64
CA ILE A 193 10.62 10.27 -6.65
C ILE A 193 10.27 10.75 -8.06
N LEU A 194 9.00 11.11 -8.30
CA LEU A 194 8.55 11.60 -9.60
C LEU A 194 9.39 12.82 -10.04
N LYS A 195 9.48 13.83 -9.17
CA LYS A 195 10.12 15.10 -9.48
C LYS A 195 11.64 15.04 -9.53
N ASN A 196 12.28 14.42 -8.53
CA ASN A 196 13.73 14.52 -8.34
C ASN A 196 14.49 13.33 -8.92
N ILE A 197 13.79 12.22 -9.22
CA ILE A 197 14.40 11.01 -9.78
C ILE A 197 13.96 10.77 -11.22
N LEU A 198 12.65 10.69 -11.49
CA LEU A 198 12.17 10.31 -12.83
C LEU A 198 12.25 11.48 -13.82
N GLN A 199 11.78 12.67 -13.41
CA GLN A 199 11.81 13.88 -14.23
C GLN A 199 13.20 14.51 -14.33
N ASN A 200 14.09 14.24 -13.38
CA ASN A 200 15.43 14.81 -13.37
C ASN A 200 16.37 14.02 -14.30
N PRO A 201 16.84 14.60 -15.42
CA PRO A 201 17.75 13.91 -16.34
C PRO A 201 19.11 13.60 -15.70
N ASN A 202 19.52 14.35 -14.68
CA ASN A 202 20.79 14.18 -13.99
C ASN A 202 20.72 13.18 -12.82
N SER A 203 19.55 12.55 -12.60
CA SER A 203 19.38 11.58 -11.52
C SER A 203 20.18 10.31 -11.80
N ILE A 204 21.20 10.05 -10.97
CA ILE A 204 21.97 8.79 -11.03
C ILE A 204 21.06 7.60 -10.71
N MET A 205 20.12 7.77 -9.78
CA MET A 205 19.18 6.73 -9.36
C MET A 205 18.28 6.26 -10.50
N LYS A 206 17.92 7.17 -11.41
CA LYS A 206 17.13 6.84 -12.61
C LYS A 206 17.77 5.72 -13.44
N LYS A 207 19.11 5.66 -13.46
CA LYS A 207 19.87 4.63 -14.20
C LYS A 207 19.75 3.22 -13.63
N PHE A 208 19.28 3.09 -12.39
CA PHE A 208 19.11 1.78 -11.78
C PHE A 208 17.69 1.25 -11.93
N ILE A 209 16.71 2.14 -12.12
CA ILE A 209 15.30 1.79 -12.26
C ILE A 209 15.10 1.14 -13.63
N LYS A 210 14.56 -0.08 -13.61
CA LYS A 210 14.20 -0.85 -14.81
C LYS A 210 12.70 -1.07 -14.90
N GLU A 211 11.98 -0.95 -13.80
CA GLU A 211 10.56 -1.23 -13.69
C GLU A 211 9.90 -0.34 -12.63
N ILE A 212 8.70 0.17 -12.93
CA ILE A 212 7.87 0.94 -12.01
C ILE A 212 6.46 0.33 -11.96
N LEU A 213 6.09 -0.20 -10.81
CA LEU A 213 4.76 -0.72 -10.52
C LEU A 213 4.01 0.30 -9.68
N ILE A 214 2.83 0.71 -10.13
CA ILE A 214 2.01 1.69 -9.41
C ILE A 214 0.68 1.06 -9.08
N ASP A 215 0.26 1.18 -7.83
CA ASP A 215 -1.03 0.73 -7.34
C ASP A 215 -1.79 1.96 -6.80
N ILE A 216 -2.97 2.25 -7.35
CA ILE A 216 -3.82 3.34 -6.91
C ILE A 216 -5.10 2.76 -6.31
N CYS A 217 -5.31 2.94 -5.01
CA CYS A 217 -6.53 2.58 -4.31
C CYS A 217 -7.42 3.81 -4.14
N VAL A 218 -8.61 3.77 -4.73
CA VAL A 218 -9.65 4.79 -4.55
C VAL A 218 -10.72 4.22 -3.62
N PHE A 219 -10.74 4.69 -2.38
CA PHE A 219 -11.62 4.15 -1.34
C PHE A 219 -13.11 4.41 -1.59
N ASP A 220 -13.43 5.50 -2.27
CA ASP A 220 -14.79 5.87 -2.65
C ASP A 220 -14.77 6.88 -3.80
N GLY A 221 -15.92 7.07 -4.47
CA GLY A 221 -16.12 8.07 -5.51
C GLY A 221 -15.20 7.90 -6.70
N PHE A 222 -14.93 6.64 -7.09
CA PHE A 222 -14.13 6.32 -8.25
C PHE A 222 -14.67 6.97 -9.53
N ASP A 223 -15.98 6.87 -9.80
CA ASP A 223 -16.58 7.49 -10.97
C ASP A 223 -16.46 9.02 -10.92
N LYS A 224 -16.65 9.60 -9.73
CA LYS A 224 -16.50 11.04 -9.50
C LYS A 224 -15.05 11.49 -9.74
N LEU A 225 -14.06 10.70 -9.33
CA LEU A 225 -12.65 10.96 -9.61
C LEU A 225 -12.38 10.84 -11.12
N MET A 226 -12.82 9.77 -11.77
CA MET A 226 -12.56 9.53 -13.19
C MET A 226 -13.19 10.58 -14.11
N THR A 227 -14.34 11.12 -13.71
CA THR A 227 -15.05 12.19 -14.44
C THR A 227 -14.66 13.60 -13.99
N MET A 228 -13.75 13.73 -13.01
CA MET A 228 -13.28 15.02 -12.52
C MET A 228 -12.58 15.78 -13.64
N LYS A 229 -13.06 16.99 -13.92
CA LYS A 229 -12.50 17.88 -14.93
C LYS A 229 -11.50 18.84 -14.32
N HIS A 230 -10.43 19.13 -15.08
CA HIS A 230 -9.51 20.21 -14.77
C HIS A 230 -10.23 21.58 -14.80
N SER A 231 -10.16 22.32 -13.70
CA SER A 231 -10.86 23.60 -13.56
C SER A 231 -9.92 24.78 -13.87
N SER A 232 -9.52 24.94 -15.13
CA SER A 232 -8.83 26.16 -15.58
C SER A 232 -9.85 27.23 -15.96
N LEU A 233 -10.34 27.98 -14.98
CA LEU A 233 -11.19 29.17 -15.21
C LEU A 233 -10.41 30.43 -15.57
N ILE A 234 -9.15 30.32 -16.01
CA ILE A 234 -8.29 31.48 -16.27
C ILE A 234 -7.72 31.36 -17.69
N THR A 235 -8.18 32.27 -18.56
CA THR A 235 -7.85 32.49 -19.99
C THR A 235 -8.64 31.66 -21.01
N GLY A 236 -9.36 32.37 -21.89
CA GLY A 236 -10.32 31.83 -22.87
C GLY A 236 -9.72 31.04 -24.03
N SER A 237 -8.91 30.03 -23.73
CA SER A 237 -8.57 28.95 -24.67
C SER A 237 -9.63 27.85 -24.54
N THR A 238 -10.37 27.58 -25.62
CA THR A 238 -11.44 26.57 -25.67
C THR A 238 -10.95 25.13 -25.86
N ASN A 239 -9.66 24.85 -25.64
CA ASN A 239 -9.12 23.49 -25.79
C ASN A 239 -8.67 22.93 -24.45
N GLY A 240 -9.44 21.95 -23.93
CA GLY A 240 -8.94 20.94 -22.99
C GLY A 240 -9.52 21.00 -21.56
N HIS A 241 -10.82 20.74 -21.37
CA HIS A 241 -11.31 20.25 -20.08
C HIS A 241 -11.20 18.73 -20.05
N GLU A 242 -9.98 18.22 -19.96
CA GLU A 242 -9.75 16.78 -19.95
C GLU A 242 -10.11 16.19 -18.59
N SER A 243 -11.06 15.26 -18.57
CA SER A 243 -11.26 14.40 -17.40
C SER A 243 -10.08 13.45 -17.21
N ILE A 244 -9.90 12.86 -16.03
CA ILE A 244 -8.87 11.82 -15.82
C ILE A 244 -9.06 10.65 -16.80
N LYS A 245 -10.32 10.30 -17.09
CA LYS A 245 -10.64 9.30 -18.11
C LYS A 245 -10.14 9.71 -19.49
N GLU A 246 -10.42 10.95 -19.91
CA GLU A 246 -9.92 11.49 -21.19
C GLU A 246 -8.39 11.51 -21.23
N LEU A 247 -7.72 11.84 -20.13
CA LEU A 247 -6.27 11.80 -20.04
C LEU A 247 -5.70 10.39 -20.22
N ILE A 248 -6.33 9.37 -19.61
CA ILE A 248 -5.94 7.97 -19.83
C ILE A 248 -6.15 7.56 -21.28
N ASP A 249 -7.27 7.98 -21.88
CA ASP A 249 -7.60 7.67 -23.27
C ASP A 249 -6.62 8.39 -24.25
N GLN A 250 -6.19 9.61 -23.95
CA GLN A 250 -5.16 10.32 -24.72
C GLN A 250 -3.78 9.70 -24.62
N VAL A 251 -3.39 9.22 -23.42
CA VAL A 251 -2.14 8.50 -23.24
C VAL A 251 -2.10 7.25 -24.13
N LEU A 252 -3.25 6.59 -24.32
CA LEU A 252 -3.39 5.45 -25.25
C LEU A 252 -3.26 5.90 -26.71
N GLU A 253 -3.88 7.02 -27.10
CA GLU A 253 -3.79 7.54 -28.47
C GLU A 253 -2.39 8.03 -28.86
N GLN A 254 -1.62 8.56 -27.89
CA GLN A 254 -0.31 9.17 -28.14
C GLN A 254 0.86 8.18 -28.10
N ASN A 255 0.67 6.97 -27.58
CA ASN A 255 1.76 6.03 -27.33
C ASN A 255 1.39 4.59 -27.71
N GLU A 256 1.90 4.14 -28.86
CA GLU A 256 1.70 2.78 -29.38
C GLU A 256 2.20 1.67 -28.43
N LEU A 257 3.08 1.99 -27.48
CA LEU A 257 3.61 1.04 -26.49
C LEU A 257 2.78 0.96 -25.22
N VAL A 258 1.66 1.70 -25.14
CA VAL A 258 0.76 1.69 -23.99
C VAL A 258 -0.48 0.85 -24.28
N SER A 259 -0.85 -0.03 -23.35
CA SER A 259 -2.14 -0.73 -23.36
C SER A 259 -2.97 -0.35 -22.13
N VAL A 260 -4.28 -0.25 -22.31
CA VAL A 260 -5.24 0.04 -21.24
C VAL A 260 -6.32 -1.03 -21.21
N LEU A 261 -6.40 -1.75 -20.09
CA LEU A 261 -7.38 -2.81 -19.85
C LEU A 261 -8.32 -2.36 -18.72
N LYS A 262 -9.64 -2.34 -18.97
CA LYS A 262 -10.65 -1.83 -18.02
C LYS A 262 -11.64 -2.94 -17.71
N ILE A 263 -11.81 -3.27 -16.43
CA ILE A 263 -12.85 -4.20 -15.95
C ILE A 263 -13.89 -3.39 -15.17
N SER A 264 -15.14 -3.42 -15.64
CA SER A 264 -16.26 -2.67 -15.05
C SER A 264 -17.19 -3.57 -14.24
N ALA A 265 -17.80 -3.03 -13.18
CA ALA A 265 -18.73 -3.75 -12.31
C ALA A 265 -20.06 -4.13 -13.00
N ASP A 266 -20.46 -3.37 -14.02
CA ASP A 266 -21.74 -3.55 -14.73
C ASP A 266 -21.75 -4.77 -15.66
N GLN A 267 -20.56 -5.27 -15.99
CA GLN A 267 -20.41 -6.58 -16.59
C GLN A 267 -20.47 -7.60 -15.45
N ASN A 268 -21.41 -8.54 -15.49
CA ASN A 268 -21.63 -9.66 -14.54
C ASN A 268 -20.38 -10.55 -14.25
N GLN A 269 -19.18 -10.10 -14.60
CA GLN A 269 -17.89 -10.75 -14.55
C GLN A 269 -17.08 -10.37 -13.29
N VAL A 270 -17.25 -9.15 -12.73
CA VAL A 270 -16.55 -8.79 -11.49
C VAL A 270 -17.27 -9.34 -10.29
N LYS A 271 -16.66 -10.33 -9.64
CA LYS A 271 -17.14 -10.80 -8.34
C LYS A 271 -16.89 -9.70 -7.31
N PRO A 272 -17.88 -9.35 -6.47
CA PRO A 272 -17.63 -8.49 -5.34
C PRO A 272 -16.61 -9.16 -4.41
N PHE A 273 -15.86 -8.35 -3.67
CA PHE A 273 -15.15 -8.85 -2.51
C PHE A 273 -15.88 -8.43 -1.25
N HIS A 274 -15.96 -9.34 -0.30
CA HIS A 274 -16.63 -9.09 0.95
C HIS A 274 -15.70 -8.34 1.92
N ALA A 275 -16.22 -7.30 2.59
CA ALA A 275 -15.52 -6.57 3.63
C ALA A 275 -16.36 -6.50 4.91
N ALA A 276 -15.71 -6.49 6.07
CA ALA A 276 -16.39 -6.26 7.34
C ALA A 276 -16.44 -4.75 7.62
N PRO A 277 -17.62 -4.11 7.67
CA PRO A 277 -17.75 -2.74 8.12
C PRO A 277 -17.46 -2.63 9.60
N LEU A 278 -16.95 -1.48 10.02
CA LEU A 278 -16.77 -1.16 11.42
C LEU A 278 -17.25 0.26 11.66
N ASP A 279 -18.42 0.40 12.28
CA ASP A 279 -18.99 1.69 12.68
C ASP A 279 -19.07 2.73 11.53
N ASP A 280 -19.37 2.28 10.31
CA ASP A 280 -19.69 3.13 9.15
C ASP A 280 -21.11 3.70 9.26
N ASN A 281 -21.37 4.46 10.32
CA ASN A 281 -22.65 5.15 10.52
C ASN A 281 -22.43 6.52 11.16
N PHE A 282 -22.49 7.60 10.39
CA PHE A 282 -22.12 8.93 10.86
C PHE A 282 -23.29 9.81 11.33
N ASP A 283 -24.53 9.33 11.19
CA ASP A 283 -25.72 10.14 11.52
C ASP A 283 -26.27 9.84 12.92
N ARG A 284 -25.80 8.77 13.57
CA ARG A 284 -26.34 8.31 14.85
C ARG A 284 -25.54 8.80 16.04
N ILE A 285 -26.27 9.03 17.13
CA ILE A 285 -25.68 9.14 18.47
C ILE A 285 -25.40 7.70 18.93
N ARG A 286 -24.26 7.15 18.51
CA ARG A 286 -23.93 5.72 18.60
C ARG A 286 -23.90 5.15 20.03
N TRP A 287 -23.84 5.99 21.06
CA TRP A 287 -23.95 5.57 22.47
C TRP A 287 -25.37 5.62 23.03
N LYS A 288 -26.34 6.20 22.31
CA LYS A 288 -27.77 6.08 22.67
C LYS A 288 -28.40 4.82 22.09
N ASP A 289 -27.70 4.10 21.22
CA ASP A 289 -28.10 2.76 20.82
C ASP A 289 -28.03 1.82 22.03
N SER A 290 -28.95 0.85 22.11
CA SER A 290 -29.07 -0.15 23.19
C SER A 290 -27.81 -1.03 23.39
N LEU A 291 -26.77 -0.80 22.60
CA LEU A 291 -25.45 -1.43 22.61
C LEU A 291 -24.45 -0.69 23.51
N GLU A 292 -24.95 0.11 24.48
CA GLU A 292 -24.18 1.02 25.33
C GLU A 292 -23.07 0.31 26.15
N ASP A 293 -23.17 -1.01 26.34
CA ASP A 293 -22.12 -1.85 26.96
C ASP A 293 -21.07 -2.34 25.93
N LYS A 294 -20.15 -1.43 25.61
CA LYS A 294 -19.11 -1.47 24.55
C LYS A 294 -18.10 -2.63 24.58
N THR A 295 -18.23 -3.61 25.47
CA THR A 295 -17.41 -4.83 25.43
C THR A 295 -17.76 -5.71 24.22
N THR A 296 -19.00 -5.57 23.71
CA THR A 296 -19.59 -6.49 22.73
C THR A 296 -19.53 -5.99 21.27
N ARG A 297 -19.50 -4.66 21.04
CA ARG A 297 -19.66 -4.05 19.69
C ARG A 297 -18.66 -4.56 18.64
N PHE A 298 -17.41 -4.78 19.04
CA PHE A 298 -16.36 -5.29 18.16
C PHE A 298 -15.89 -6.70 18.54
N PHE A 299 -16.61 -7.37 19.44
CA PHE A 299 -16.21 -8.67 19.98
C PHE A 299 -15.92 -9.69 18.91
N LYS A 300 -16.84 -9.80 17.94
CA LYS A 300 -16.72 -10.69 16.81
C LYS A 300 -15.50 -10.37 15.94
N ILE A 301 -15.21 -9.09 15.71
CA ILE A 301 -14.10 -8.65 14.86
C ILE A 301 -12.76 -8.88 15.57
N TYR A 302 -12.59 -8.37 16.80
CA TYR A 302 -11.30 -8.46 17.49
C TYR A 302 -10.90 -9.90 17.83
N ASN A 303 -11.86 -10.79 18.16
CA ASN A 303 -11.56 -12.21 18.43
C ASN A 303 -11.19 -13.00 17.18
N ASN A 304 -11.62 -12.52 16.01
CA ASN A 304 -11.30 -13.13 14.73
C ASN A 304 -10.06 -12.53 14.07
N ILE A 305 -9.51 -11.41 14.54
CA ILE A 305 -8.21 -10.94 14.05
C ILE A 305 -7.10 -11.90 14.53
N LYS A 306 -6.30 -12.39 13.59
CA LYS A 306 -5.18 -13.29 13.89
C LYS A 306 -3.84 -12.59 13.70
N THR A 307 -3.17 -12.34 14.82
CA THR A 307 -1.96 -11.52 14.91
C THR A 307 -1.02 -12.03 16.02
N LYS A 308 0.25 -11.63 15.97
CA LYS A 308 1.19 -11.75 17.10
C LYS A 308 0.97 -10.70 18.19
N LEU A 309 0.23 -9.63 17.87
CA LEU A 309 -0.02 -8.54 18.80
C LEU A 309 -0.89 -9.06 19.95
N ALA A 310 -0.65 -8.50 21.15
CA ALA A 310 -1.49 -8.80 22.30
C ALA A 310 -2.95 -8.39 22.02
N HIS A 311 -3.91 -9.14 22.56
CA HIS A 311 -5.34 -8.85 22.39
C HIS A 311 -5.71 -7.41 22.76
N GLU A 312 -5.11 -6.86 23.81
CA GLU A 312 -5.31 -5.46 24.21
C GLU A 312 -4.84 -4.46 23.15
N SER A 313 -3.79 -4.77 22.40
CA SER A 313 -3.33 -3.93 21.28
C SER A 313 -4.34 -3.94 20.12
N ILE A 314 -4.92 -5.09 19.80
CA ILE A 314 -5.95 -5.21 18.75
C ILE A 314 -7.18 -4.41 19.16
N LYS A 315 -7.62 -4.59 20.40
CA LYS A 315 -8.75 -3.87 20.98
C LYS A 315 -8.49 -2.37 20.98
N HIS A 316 -7.28 -1.96 21.34
CA HIS A 316 -6.84 -0.57 21.26
C HIS A 316 -6.93 -0.03 19.84
N ASP A 317 -6.37 -0.74 18.86
CA ASP A 317 -6.40 -0.35 17.46
C ASP A 317 -7.83 -0.18 16.96
N LEU A 318 -8.70 -1.16 17.21
CA LEU A 318 -10.09 -1.11 16.78
C LEU A 318 -10.86 0.04 17.42
N TYR A 319 -10.64 0.32 18.71
CA TYR A 319 -11.25 1.47 19.38
C TYR A 319 -10.69 2.82 18.91
N SER A 320 -9.51 2.83 18.29
CA SER A 320 -8.96 4.02 17.63
C SER A 320 -9.39 4.16 16.17
N ILE A 321 -10.17 3.21 15.63
CA ILE A 321 -10.69 3.34 14.27
C ILE A 321 -11.72 4.47 14.21
N PHE A 322 -12.62 4.56 15.18
CA PHE A 322 -13.42 5.77 15.34
C PHE A 322 -12.90 6.60 16.51
N PRO A 323 -12.71 7.91 16.33
CA PRO A 323 -12.96 8.72 15.12
C PRO A 323 -11.76 8.85 14.16
N GLN A 324 -10.61 8.21 14.41
CA GLN A 324 -9.38 8.55 13.67
C GLN A 324 -9.26 7.95 12.26
N ASN A 325 -9.81 6.75 12.00
CA ASN A 325 -9.69 5.96 10.77
C ASN A 325 -11.05 5.52 10.20
N VAL A 326 -11.71 6.40 9.45
CA VAL A 326 -13.06 6.17 8.91
C VAL A 326 -13.18 5.14 7.78
N TYR A 327 -12.10 4.46 7.40
CA TYR A 327 -12.02 3.68 6.15
C TYR A 327 -11.84 2.16 6.35
N TYR A 328 -12.39 1.59 7.42
CA TYR A 328 -12.04 0.22 7.79
C TYR A 328 -12.39 -0.83 6.71
N LYS A 329 -13.57 -0.73 6.08
CA LYS A 329 -13.97 -1.67 5.01
C LYS A 329 -13.09 -1.52 3.77
N GLU A 330 -12.71 -0.29 3.44
CA GLU A 330 -11.95 0.06 2.25
C GLU A 330 -10.47 -0.34 2.37
N LEU A 331 -9.92 -0.41 3.60
CA LEU A 331 -8.53 -0.84 3.85
C LEU A 331 -8.23 -2.25 3.29
N LEU A 332 -9.24 -3.10 3.13
CA LEU A 332 -9.04 -4.40 2.48
C LEU A 332 -8.45 -4.24 1.07
N SER A 333 -8.89 -3.24 0.29
CA SER A 333 -8.38 -2.99 -1.06
C SER A 333 -6.85 -2.82 -1.10
N VAL A 334 -6.29 -2.08 -0.13
CA VAL A 334 -4.85 -1.87 0.01
C VAL A 334 -4.14 -3.19 0.32
N TYR A 335 -4.74 -4.01 1.17
CA TYR A 335 -4.21 -5.34 1.49
C TYR A 335 -4.27 -6.27 0.28
N LEU A 336 -5.36 -6.23 -0.49
CA LEU A 336 -5.55 -7.06 -1.68
C LEU A 336 -4.47 -6.82 -2.73
N LEU A 337 -4.05 -5.56 -2.89
CA LEU A 337 -2.96 -5.24 -3.82
C LEU A 337 -1.60 -5.61 -3.24
N SER A 338 -1.41 -5.63 -1.93
CA SER A 338 -0.09 -5.78 -1.30
C SER A 338 0.69 -7.04 -1.70
N GLY A 339 2.02 -6.96 -1.68
CA GLY A 339 2.92 -8.10 -1.90
C GLY A 339 2.77 -9.24 -0.88
N LYS A 340 1.96 -9.04 0.18
CA LYS A 340 1.61 -10.07 1.17
C LYS A 340 0.52 -11.02 0.68
N LEU A 341 -0.45 -10.50 -0.08
CA LEU A 341 -1.51 -11.31 -0.67
C LEU A 341 -1.23 -11.59 -2.14
N TYR A 342 -0.98 -10.52 -2.91
CA TYR A 342 -0.77 -10.60 -4.34
C TYR A 342 0.71 -10.40 -4.62
N SER A 343 1.42 -11.53 -4.85
CA SER A 343 2.88 -11.51 -4.88
C SER A 343 3.42 -10.57 -5.94
N ASP A 344 4.63 -10.05 -5.71
CA ASP A 344 5.27 -9.11 -6.64
C ASP A 344 5.45 -9.73 -8.03
N ARG A 345 5.60 -11.06 -8.11
CA ARG A 345 5.66 -11.80 -9.37
C ARG A 345 4.34 -11.76 -10.12
N LEU A 346 3.22 -12.03 -9.44
CA LEU A 346 1.89 -11.94 -10.05
C LEU A 346 1.60 -10.50 -10.51
N ARG A 347 1.96 -9.50 -9.69
CA ARG A 347 1.82 -8.08 -10.03
C ARG A 347 2.65 -7.66 -11.24
N ARG A 348 3.85 -8.21 -11.42
CA ARG A 348 4.69 -7.99 -12.62
C ARG A 348 4.08 -8.62 -13.86
N ARG A 349 3.51 -9.82 -13.77
CA ARG A 349 2.84 -10.47 -14.92
C ARG A 349 1.70 -9.62 -15.48
N LEU A 350 0.99 -8.88 -14.62
CA LEU A 350 -0.02 -7.93 -15.09
C LEU A 350 0.56 -6.90 -16.07
N SER A 351 1.83 -6.50 -15.93
CA SER A 351 2.48 -5.55 -16.85
C SER A 351 2.67 -6.08 -18.27
N GLU A 352 2.52 -7.39 -18.47
CA GLU A 352 2.73 -8.07 -19.74
C GLU A 352 1.41 -8.44 -20.43
N PHE A 353 0.27 -8.15 -19.81
CA PHE A 353 -1.04 -8.45 -20.38
C PHE A 353 -1.39 -7.45 -21.49
N GLU A 354 -1.82 -8.02 -22.61
CA GLU A 354 -2.30 -7.31 -23.80
C GLU A 354 -3.83 -7.43 -23.94
N TYR A 355 -4.42 -8.48 -23.36
CA TYR A 355 -5.84 -8.82 -23.54
C TYR A 355 -6.63 -8.72 -22.24
N ILE A 356 -7.89 -8.29 -22.34
CA ILE A 356 -8.75 -8.09 -21.18
C ILE A 356 -9.07 -9.41 -20.46
N GLU A 357 -9.20 -10.50 -21.20
CA GLU A 357 -9.52 -11.84 -20.68
C GLU A 357 -8.42 -12.35 -19.75
N GLU A 358 -7.15 -12.05 -20.06
CA GLU A 358 -6.00 -12.38 -19.21
C GLU A 358 -6.09 -11.61 -17.88
N PHE A 359 -6.42 -10.31 -17.96
CA PHE A 359 -6.57 -9.47 -16.77
C PHE A 359 -7.77 -9.89 -15.92
N GLU A 360 -8.90 -10.26 -16.52
CA GLU A 360 -10.07 -10.79 -15.82
C GLU A 360 -9.80 -12.11 -15.10
N ALA A 361 -8.99 -12.99 -15.69
CA ALA A 361 -8.63 -14.27 -15.09
C ALA A 361 -7.66 -14.14 -13.92
N ALA A 362 -6.79 -13.12 -13.95
CA ALA A 362 -5.61 -13.05 -13.10
C ALA A 362 -5.50 -11.82 -12.20
N ASN A 363 -6.50 -10.94 -12.16
CA ASN A 363 -6.49 -9.76 -11.28
C ASN A 363 -6.48 -10.11 -9.77
N PRO A 364 -6.09 -9.17 -8.89
CA PRO A 364 -5.98 -9.41 -7.45
C PRO A 364 -7.29 -9.83 -6.76
N ILE A 365 -8.45 -9.38 -7.26
CA ILE A 365 -9.76 -9.75 -6.69
C ILE A 365 -10.07 -11.22 -6.99
N LYS A 366 -9.82 -11.66 -8.22
CA LYS A 366 -9.96 -13.06 -8.62
C LYS A 366 -8.99 -13.94 -7.86
N HIS A 367 -7.75 -13.48 -7.67
CA HIS A 367 -6.75 -14.14 -6.85
C HIS A 367 -7.23 -14.32 -5.40
N TRP A 368 -7.76 -13.26 -4.79
CA TRP A 368 -8.35 -13.32 -3.44
C TRP A 368 -9.44 -14.38 -3.34
N TYR A 369 -10.41 -14.39 -4.26
CA TYR A 369 -11.48 -15.39 -4.30
C TYR A 369 -10.94 -16.82 -4.42
N HIS A 370 -9.93 -17.02 -5.27
CA HIS A 370 -9.28 -18.31 -5.40
C HIS A 370 -8.56 -18.72 -4.11
N THR A 371 -7.85 -17.79 -3.46
CA THR A 371 -7.16 -18.03 -2.18
C THR A 371 -8.16 -18.44 -1.10
N ILE A 372 -9.33 -17.79 -1.04
CA ILE A 372 -10.42 -18.14 -0.13
C ILE A 372 -10.92 -19.56 -0.39
N THR A 373 -11.31 -19.83 -1.63
CA THR A 373 -11.92 -21.11 -2.01
C THR A 373 -10.93 -22.26 -1.86
N THR A 374 -9.65 -22.06 -2.15
CA THR A 374 -8.65 -23.12 -2.00
C THR A 374 -8.34 -23.45 -0.54
N ASN A 375 -8.30 -22.45 0.36
CA ASN A 375 -7.88 -22.66 1.74
C ASN A 375 -9.04 -22.96 2.70
N PHE A 376 -10.24 -22.46 2.42
CA PHE A 376 -11.36 -22.53 3.36
C PHE A 376 -12.56 -23.30 2.82
N TYR A 377 -12.52 -23.83 1.60
CA TYR A 377 -13.58 -24.70 1.11
C TYR A 377 -13.42 -26.12 1.66
N ASN A 378 -14.38 -26.54 2.48
CA ASN A 378 -14.43 -27.91 2.96
C ASN A 378 -14.90 -28.83 1.84
N ARG A 379 -13.96 -29.51 1.18
CA ARG A 379 -14.24 -30.43 0.07
C ARG A 379 -15.21 -31.56 0.45
N LYS A 380 -15.19 -32.04 1.70
CA LYS A 380 -16.09 -33.10 2.18
C LYS A 380 -17.52 -32.60 2.33
N LYS A 381 -17.70 -31.39 2.90
CA LYS A 381 -19.02 -30.77 3.13
C LYS A 381 -19.53 -29.98 1.92
N ARG A 382 -18.70 -29.74 0.90
CA ARG A 382 -18.97 -28.85 -0.25
C ARG A 382 -19.45 -27.46 0.17
N GLN A 383 -18.87 -26.94 1.25
CA GLN A 383 -19.27 -25.67 1.86
C GLN A 383 -18.03 -24.86 2.23
N LEU A 384 -18.14 -23.54 2.15
CA LEU A 384 -17.11 -22.62 2.61
C LEU A 384 -17.13 -22.58 4.15
N ASP A 385 -15.95 -22.66 4.77
CA ASP A 385 -15.79 -22.33 6.18
C ASP A 385 -15.92 -20.81 6.35
N LEU A 386 -17.15 -20.38 6.60
CA LEU A 386 -17.52 -19.00 6.81
C LEU A 386 -16.70 -18.35 7.94
N GLY A 387 -16.40 -19.07 9.02
CA GLY A 387 -15.65 -18.53 10.16
C GLY A 387 -14.21 -18.19 9.79
N SER A 388 -13.55 -19.10 9.10
CA SER A 388 -12.21 -18.83 8.57
C SER A 388 -12.23 -17.74 7.49
N TYR A 389 -13.29 -17.68 6.68
CA TYR A 389 -13.44 -16.65 5.67
C TYR A 389 -13.53 -15.24 6.30
N PHE A 390 -14.43 -15.06 7.25
CA PHE A 390 -14.59 -13.81 8.00
C PHE A 390 -13.29 -13.41 8.71
N ARG A 391 -12.64 -14.37 9.37
CA ARG A 391 -11.34 -14.19 10.02
C ARG A 391 -10.27 -13.66 9.08
N MET A 392 -10.23 -14.14 7.84
CA MET A 392 -9.28 -13.65 6.85
C MET A 392 -9.58 -12.21 6.43
N ILE A 393 -10.85 -11.87 6.23
CA ILE A 393 -11.30 -10.51 5.89
C ILE A 393 -10.88 -9.51 6.97
N VAL A 394 -11.31 -9.74 8.22
CA VAL A 394 -11.02 -8.81 9.33
C VAL A 394 -9.54 -8.72 9.62
N THR A 395 -8.79 -9.83 9.48
CA THR A 395 -7.34 -9.81 9.63
C THR A 395 -6.71 -8.95 8.54
N GLY A 396 -7.08 -9.15 7.26
CA GLY A 396 -6.56 -8.37 6.13
C GLY A 396 -6.81 -6.86 6.28
N GLN A 397 -8.02 -6.46 6.67
CA GLN A 397 -8.35 -5.07 6.97
C GLN A 397 -7.50 -4.51 8.12
N SER A 398 -7.36 -5.28 9.20
CA SER A 398 -6.59 -4.86 10.39
C SER A 398 -5.07 -4.73 10.16
N CYS A 399 -4.53 -5.39 9.12
CA CYS A 399 -3.12 -5.33 8.73
C CYS A 399 -2.72 -3.93 8.25
N VAL A 400 -3.65 -3.21 7.62
CA VAL A 400 -3.37 -1.92 7.01
C VAL A 400 -3.64 -0.81 8.02
N LYS A 401 -2.65 0.06 8.23
CA LYS A 401 -2.78 1.24 9.11
C LYS A 401 -2.59 2.50 8.30
N ILE A 402 -3.46 3.48 8.51
CA ILE A 402 -3.26 4.85 8.02
C ILE A 402 -2.25 5.52 8.96
N THR A 403 -1.14 6.00 8.42
CA THR A 403 -0.06 6.61 9.19
C THR A 403 0.00 8.12 9.06
N ASN A 404 -0.50 8.66 7.96
CA ASN A 404 -0.57 10.10 7.70
C ASN A 404 -1.69 10.42 6.71
N ARG A 405 -2.14 11.68 6.70
CA ARG A 405 -3.17 12.21 5.80
C ARG A 405 -2.66 13.49 5.15
N GLU A 406 -2.97 13.69 3.88
CA GLU A 406 -2.72 14.95 3.19
C GLU A 406 -3.98 15.41 2.46
N PHE A 407 -4.48 16.59 2.79
CA PHE A 407 -5.66 17.16 2.12
C PHE A 407 -5.29 17.88 0.82
N LYS A 408 -6.11 17.67 -0.21
CA LYS A 408 -5.90 18.26 -1.54
C LYS A 408 -7.22 18.74 -2.14
N THR A 409 -7.15 19.81 -2.92
CA THR A 409 -8.27 20.26 -3.76
C THR A 409 -8.41 19.35 -4.98
N LYS A 410 -9.56 19.37 -5.66
CA LYS A 410 -9.76 18.68 -6.95
C LYS A 410 -8.62 18.96 -7.94
N GLN A 411 -8.24 20.22 -8.07
CA GLN A 411 -7.20 20.66 -8.97
C GLN A 411 -5.84 20.02 -8.62
N GLN A 412 -5.46 20.04 -7.34
CA GLN A 412 -4.22 19.41 -6.89
C GLN A 412 -4.22 17.89 -7.11
N VAL A 413 -5.36 17.21 -6.90
CA VAL A 413 -5.49 15.78 -7.19
C VAL A 413 -5.29 15.50 -8.68
N TYR A 414 -5.92 16.31 -9.54
CA TYR A 414 -5.77 16.20 -10.98
C TYR A 414 -4.30 16.36 -11.39
N ASP A 415 -3.64 17.41 -10.92
CA ASP A 415 -2.25 17.70 -11.26
C ASP A 415 -1.31 16.56 -10.83
N ILE A 416 -1.52 16.01 -9.62
CA ILE A 416 -0.74 14.87 -9.13
C ILE A 416 -0.92 13.63 -10.02
N LEU A 417 -2.16 13.31 -10.40
CA LEU A 417 -2.45 12.14 -11.22
C LEU A 417 -1.97 12.34 -12.67
N ASN A 418 -2.14 13.54 -13.23
CA ASN A 418 -1.61 13.90 -14.54
C ASN A 418 -0.08 13.77 -14.57
N ASP A 419 0.62 14.35 -13.59
CA ASP A 419 2.07 14.20 -13.46
C ASP A 419 2.47 12.73 -13.37
N LEU A 420 1.75 11.93 -12.56
CA LEU A 420 2.00 10.50 -12.41
C LEU A 420 1.87 9.76 -13.75
N PHE A 421 0.73 9.92 -14.44
CA PHE A 421 0.46 9.28 -15.72
C PHE A 421 1.49 9.71 -16.75
N THR A 422 1.64 11.01 -16.98
CA THR A 422 2.57 11.56 -17.96
C THR A 422 4.01 11.11 -17.72
N ASN A 423 4.53 11.16 -16.49
CA ASN A 423 5.91 10.76 -16.22
C ASN A 423 6.17 9.27 -16.45
N VAL A 424 5.16 8.44 -16.24
CA VAL A 424 5.33 6.99 -16.24
C VAL A 424 5.03 6.43 -17.62
N THR A 425 4.04 7.00 -18.33
CA THR A 425 3.65 6.57 -19.68
C THR A 425 4.40 7.34 -20.77
N CYS A 426 4.60 8.65 -20.64
CA CYS A 426 5.20 9.52 -21.67
C CYS A 426 6.66 9.86 -21.34
N ILE A 427 7.60 9.01 -21.76
CA ILE A 427 9.01 9.42 -21.85
C ILE A 427 9.29 9.63 -23.32
N LYS A 428 9.41 10.89 -23.72
CA LYS A 428 9.94 11.26 -25.03
C LYS A 428 11.37 10.72 -25.10
N THR A 429 11.63 9.80 -26.02
CA THR A 429 12.99 9.49 -26.46
C THR A 429 13.52 10.73 -27.14
N THR A 430 14.25 11.56 -26.38
CA THR A 430 14.98 12.66 -26.98
C THR A 430 16.13 12.02 -27.74
N GLN A 431 16.02 12.01 -29.08
CA GLN A 431 16.88 11.28 -30.03
C GLN A 431 18.39 11.56 -29.96
N ASN A 432 18.88 12.32 -28.99
CA ASN A 432 20.28 12.74 -28.90
C ASN A 432 21.01 12.34 -27.61
N ASP A 433 20.37 11.67 -26.65
CA ASP A 433 21.07 11.13 -25.48
C ASP A 433 21.04 9.61 -25.47
N ASP A 434 22.20 8.98 -25.72
CA ASP A 434 22.48 7.52 -25.62
C ASP A 434 22.21 6.92 -24.21
N SER A 435 21.58 7.67 -23.31
CA SER A 435 21.29 7.29 -21.93
C SER A 435 19.80 7.30 -21.56
N ASP A 436 18.89 7.46 -22.53
CA ASP A 436 17.44 7.35 -22.31
C ASP A 436 17.06 5.91 -21.95
N GLN A 437 17.17 5.61 -20.66
CA GLN A 437 16.82 4.32 -20.09
C GLN A 437 15.30 4.14 -20.11
N ILE A 438 14.85 3.27 -21.01
CA ILE A 438 13.46 2.83 -21.10
C ILE A 438 13.20 1.89 -19.92
N TYR A 439 12.47 2.37 -18.91
CA TYR A 439 11.89 1.49 -17.89
C TYR A 439 10.50 1.03 -18.31
N LYS A 440 10.17 -0.21 -17.94
CA LYS A 440 8.80 -0.72 -18.03
C LYS A 440 7.94 -0.12 -16.93
N SER A 441 6.66 0.08 -17.19
CA SER A 441 5.76 0.53 -16.14
C SER A 441 4.36 -0.06 -16.25
N SER A 442 3.72 -0.23 -15.10
CA SER A 442 2.35 -0.73 -15.01
C SER A 442 1.61 -0.04 -13.88
N ILE A 443 0.49 0.60 -14.18
CA ILE A 443 -0.39 1.29 -13.23
C ILE A 443 -1.67 0.45 -13.09
N LEU A 444 -1.94 0.01 -11.87
CA LEU A 444 -3.16 -0.70 -11.50
C LEU A 444 -4.00 0.20 -10.60
N ILE A 445 -5.18 0.58 -11.07
CA ILE A 445 -6.16 1.36 -10.31
C ILE A 445 -7.26 0.41 -9.86
N LEU A 446 -7.52 0.38 -8.55
CA LEU A 446 -8.65 -0.30 -7.93
C LEU A 446 -9.50 0.76 -7.23
N GLY A 447 -10.73 0.94 -7.69
CA GLY A 447 -11.64 1.90 -7.09
C GLY A 447 -12.98 1.33 -6.68
N LEU A 448 -13.59 1.99 -5.71
CA LEU A 448 -14.91 1.71 -5.18
C LEU A 448 -15.81 2.93 -5.38
N ASP A 449 -17.11 2.69 -5.58
CA ASP A 449 -18.17 3.72 -5.54
C ASP A 449 -19.17 3.49 -4.38
N ASP A 450 -18.89 2.49 -3.52
CA ASP A 450 -19.76 2.07 -2.42
C ASP A 450 -19.42 2.74 -1.08
N GLY A 451 -19.01 4.02 -1.11
CA GLY A 451 -18.74 4.79 0.10
C GLY A 451 -19.98 5.33 0.78
N GLU A 452 -21.17 4.76 0.55
CA GLU A 452 -22.38 5.18 1.27
C GLU A 452 -22.11 5.13 2.79
N PRO A 453 -22.13 6.29 3.47
CA PRO A 453 -21.61 6.45 4.83
C PRO A 453 -22.44 5.78 5.93
N GLN A 454 -23.45 4.98 5.57
CA GLN A 454 -24.52 4.60 6.48
C GLN A 454 -24.88 3.13 6.36
N LEU A 455 -24.44 2.36 7.35
CA LEU A 455 -24.95 1.02 7.55
C LEU A 455 -26.38 1.05 8.14
N PRO A 456 -27.26 0.14 7.69
CA PRO A 456 -28.54 -0.11 8.33
C PRO A 456 -28.38 -0.45 9.81
N LYS A 457 -29.39 -0.15 10.63
CA LYS A 457 -29.37 -0.48 12.06
C LYS A 457 -29.21 -1.97 12.31
N GLU A 458 -29.91 -2.76 11.52
CA GLU A 458 -29.85 -4.22 11.52
C GLU A 458 -28.42 -4.74 11.31
N PHE A 459 -27.63 -4.09 10.46
CA PHE A 459 -26.23 -4.45 10.25
C PHE A 459 -25.41 -4.28 11.53
N THR A 460 -25.52 -3.11 12.17
CA THR A 460 -24.81 -2.78 13.42
C THR A 460 -25.21 -3.72 14.56
N ASP A 461 -26.49 -4.05 14.64
CA ASP A 461 -27.04 -4.97 15.64
C ASP A 461 -26.47 -6.39 15.43
N ASN A 462 -26.48 -6.91 14.19
CA ASN A 462 -25.95 -8.25 13.87
C ASN A 462 -24.43 -8.38 14.07
N ALA A 463 -23.67 -7.32 13.83
CA ALA A 463 -22.23 -7.29 14.08
C ALA A 463 -21.88 -7.35 15.59
N SER A 464 -22.83 -6.95 16.45
CA SER A 464 -22.65 -6.78 17.89
C SER A 464 -23.10 -7.99 18.73
N ILE A 465 -23.78 -9.00 18.15
CA ILE A 465 -24.27 -10.16 18.89
C ILE A 465 -23.11 -11.15 19.13
N PRO A 466 -22.80 -11.54 20.37
CA PRO A 466 -21.70 -12.43 20.72
C PRO A 466 -22.01 -13.92 20.47
N ASN A 467 -22.96 -14.24 19.59
CA ASN A 467 -23.31 -15.63 19.33
C ASN A 467 -22.15 -16.33 18.61
N ASP A 468 -21.72 -17.46 19.16
CA ASP A 468 -20.76 -18.39 18.55
C ASP A 468 -21.26 -18.99 17.22
N ASP A 469 -22.51 -18.71 16.85
CA ASP A 469 -23.11 -19.14 15.61
C ASP A 469 -22.61 -18.25 14.45
N VAL A 470 -21.57 -18.74 13.79
CA VAL A 470 -20.87 -18.14 12.64
C VAL A 470 -21.79 -18.01 11.40
N THR A 471 -23.04 -18.46 11.49
CA THR A 471 -24.01 -18.52 10.39
C THR A 471 -24.48 -17.16 9.89
N ASP A 472 -24.43 -16.11 10.71
CA ASP A 472 -24.78 -14.74 10.30
C ASP A 472 -23.52 -13.86 10.20
N LEU A 473 -22.78 -13.97 9.09
CA LEU A 473 -21.67 -13.07 8.80
C LEU A 473 -22.18 -11.78 8.20
N THR A 474 -22.19 -10.71 8.98
CA THR A 474 -22.45 -9.36 8.50
C THR A 474 -21.23 -8.88 7.71
N LEU A 475 -21.23 -9.13 6.41
CA LEU A 475 -20.23 -8.67 5.44
C LEU A 475 -20.94 -7.81 4.40
N LEU A 476 -20.25 -6.81 3.86
CA LEU A 476 -20.70 -6.04 2.71
C LEU A 476 -20.03 -6.51 1.44
N ASP A 477 -20.82 -6.55 0.37
CA ASP A 477 -20.33 -6.74 -0.98
C ASP A 477 -19.79 -5.43 -1.53
N LEU A 478 -18.49 -5.36 -1.74
CA LEU A 478 -17.84 -4.23 -2.42
C LEU A 478 -17.58 -4.61 -3.87
N TYR A 479 -18.03 -3.75 -4.80
CA TYR A 479 -17.92 -3.95 -6.24
C TYR A 479 -16.78 -3.07 -6.82
N PRO A 480 -15.55 -3.60 -6.94
CA PRO A 480 -14.44 -2.80 -7.44
C PRO A 480 -14.49 -2.60 -8.95
N LYS A 481 -14.02 -1.45 -9.39
CA LYS A 481 -13.64 -1.19 -10.78
C LYS A 481 -12.12 -1.25 -10.88
N LEU A 482 -11.62 -1.90 -11.94
CA LEU A 482 -10.19 -2.09 -12.15
C LEU A 482 -9.76 -1.47 -13.49
N ILE A 483 -8.67 -0.71 -13.47
CA ILE A 483 -8.01 -0.21 -14.68
C ILE A 483 -6.54 -0.59 -14.59
N LEU A 484 -6.02 -1.22 -15.65
CA LEU A 484 -4.62 -1.56 -15.80
C LEU A 484 -4.05 -0.80 -17.00
N ILE A 485 -3.01 -0.02 -16.79
CA ILE A 485 -2.31 0.76 -17.81
C ILE A 485 -0.88 0.25 -17.86
N ASN A 486 -0.50 -0.40 -18.96
CA ASN A 486 0.83 -0.97 -19.13
C ASN A 486 1.60 -0.20 -20.18
N LYS A 487 2.91 -0.06 -19.97
CA LYS A 487 3.87 0.43 -20.96
C LYS A 487 4.98 -0.61 -21.09
N LEU A 488 5.13 -1.14 -22.31
CA LEU A 488 6.00 -2.27 -22.62
C LEU A 488 7.48 -1.92 -22.81
#